data_AF-A0A495J106-F1
#
_entry.id   AF-A0A495J106-F1
#
_cell.length_a   1.000
_cell.length_b   1.000
_cell.length_c   1.000
_cell.angle_alpha   90.00
_cell.angle_beta   90.00
_cell.angle_gamma   90.00
#
_symmetry.space_group_name_H-M   'P 1'
#
loop_
_entity.id
_entity.type
_entity.pdbx_description
1 polymer ?
#
loop_
_entity_poly.entity_id
_entity_poly.type
_entity_poly.pdbx_seq_one_letter_code
_entity_poly.pdbx_strand_id
1 'polypeptide(L)'
;MSLILEKINAFPVKQNEKESWYLSPLREENTASFHVTGNLWHDFGDGTGGNSVDFVCHYLKCTQENNTASDALRCINNMTANSKPLLIIPDVVPRNAESERSLVLTKAHAIQEPSLIAYLQKRGISLNYTPKCLKEVHVYNKKTQKSFYALGVKNEENGYELRNPNFKGNIGTKDITFIRGTIPKPDKIHLFEGMFDYLTFLTIMKTRNHTDDMIVLNSLSCLNLAVPYIKNYGPL
;
A
#
# COMPACT_ATOMS: atom_id res chain seq x y z
N MET A 1 -19.83 -5.39 4.18
CA MET A 1 -19.97 -4.69 5.47
C MET A 1 -19.49 -5.52 6.66
N SER A 2 -20.08 -6.69 6.96
CA SER A 2 -19.71 -7.50 8.15
C SER A 2 -18.21 -7.82 8.26
N LEU A 3 -17.57 -8.27 7.18
CA LEU A 3 -16.12 -8.53 7.14
C LEU A 3 -15.28 -7.28 7.40
N ILE A 4 -15.73 -6.11 6.95
CA ILE A 4 -15.02 -4.84 7.16
C ILE A 4 -15.08 -4.47 8.64
N LEU A 5 -16.27 -4.56 9.24
CA LEU A 5 -16.49 -4.30 10.67
C LEU A 5 -15.69 -5.24 11.56
N GLU A 6 -15.65 -6.53 11.23
CA GLU A 6 -14.83 -7.51 11.95
C GLU A 6 -13.33 -7.16 11.93
N LYS A 7 -12.81 -6.68 10.80
CA LYS A 7 -11.40 -6.30 10.65
C LYS A 7 -11.00 -5.08 11.47
N ILE A 8 -11.95 -4.22 11.82
CA ILE A 8 -11.74 -3.08 12.73
C ILE A 8 -12.17 -3.41 14.17
N ASN A 9 -12.37 -4.69 14.48
CA ASN A 9 -12.80 -5.20 15.79
C ASN A 9 -14.18 -4.69 16.26
N ALA A 10 -15.07 -4.38 15.33
CA ALA A 10 -16.46 -4.05 15.62
C ALA A 10 -17.35 -5.30 15.48
N PHE A 11 -17.89 -5.77 16.60
CA PHE A 11 -18.73 -6.97 16.67
C PHE A 11 -20.20 -6.60 16.94
N PRO A 12 -21.16 -7.37 16.39
CA PRO A 12 -22.58 -7.03 16.52
C PRO A 12 -23.05 -7.20 17.97
N VAL A 13 -23.79 -6.22 18.46
CA VAL A 13 -24.52 -6.25 19.74
C VAL A 13 -25.83 -7.02 19.57
N LYS A 14 -26.47 -6.91 18.40
CA LYS A 14 -27.67 -7.65 18.03
C LYS A 14 -27.63 -7.99 16.54
N GLN A 15 -28.03 -9.19 16.17
CA GLN A 15 -27.99 -9.68 14.78
C GLN A 15 -29.19 -10.59 14.49
N ASN A 16 -29.76 -10.47 13.31
CA ASN A 16 -30.64 -11.48 12.69
C ASN A 16 -30.23 -11.69 11.22
N GLU A 17 -31.03 -12.45 10.46
CA GLU A 17 -30.70 -12.78 9.05
C GLU A 17 -30.68 -11.56 8.11
N LYS A 18 -31.35 -10.46 8.46
CA LYS A 18 -31.54 -9.29 7.59
C LYS A 18 -30.72 -8.08 8.04
N GLU A 19 -30.53 -7.93 9.35
CA GLU A 19 -29.92 -6.73 9.93
C GLU A 19 -29.04 -7.05 11.14
N SER A 20 -28.07 -6.16 11.35
CA SER A 20 -27.16 -6.20 12.50
C SER A 20 -26.99 -4.80 13.09
N TRP A 21 -26.84 -4.74 14.41
CA TRP A 21 -26.64 -3.54 15.21
C TRP A 21 -25.31 -3.62 15.94
N TYR A 22 -24.56 -2.53 15.93
CA TYR A 22 -23.23 -2.39 16.49
C TYR A 22 -23.14 -1.13 17.36
N LEU A 23 -22.18 -1.11 18.29
CA LEU A 23 -21.66 0.17 18.76
C LEU A 23 -20.97 0.85 17.58
N SER A 24 -21.15 2.16 17.46
CA SER A 24 -20.59 2.96 16.39
C SER A 24 -19.07 2.83 16.38
N PRO A 25 -18.46 2.38 15.27
CA PRO A 25 -17.02 2.36 15.13
C PRO A 25 -16.45 3.75 14.78
N LEU A 26 -17.32 4.76 14.62
CA LEU A 26 -16.95 6.11 14.19
C LEU A 26 -16.78 7.08 15.37
N ARG A 27 -17.27 6.72 16.56
CA ARG A 27 -17.24 7.54 17.78
C ARG A 27 -17.41 6.67 19.02
N GLU A 28 -17.04 7.21 20.19
CA GLU A 28 -17.28 6.52 21.45
C GLU A 28 -18.78 6.57 21.82
N GLU A 29 -19.33 5.41 22.20
CA GLU A 29 -20.70 5.30 22.70
C GLU A 29 -20.92 4.08 23.59
N ASN A 30 -22.02 4.11 24.36
CA ASN A 30 -22.40 3.03 25.27
C ASN A 30 -23.68 2.28 24.85
N THR A 31 -24.42 2.77 23.85
CA THR A 31 -25.65 2.16 23.34
C THR A 31 -25.55 2.05 21.83
N ALA A 32 -25.80 0.85 21.29
CA ALA A 32 -25.65 0.57 19.86
C ALA A 32 -26.57 1.45 19.00
N SER A 33 -25.99 2.30 18.15
CA SER A 33 -26.71 3.14 17.19
C SER A 33 -26.40 2.81 15.73
N PHE A 34 -25.40 1.96 15.48
CA PHE A 34 -24.90 1.69 14.14
C PHE A 34 -25.60 0.48 13.53
N HIS A 35 -26.44 0.71 12.54
CA HIS A 35 -27.29 -0.29 11.88
C HIS A 35 -26.72 -0.69 10.52
N VAL A 36 -26.75 -1.98 10.22
CA VAL A 36 -26.28 -2.56 8.95
C VAL A 36 -27.35 -3.46 8.36
N THR A 37 -27.66 -3.25 7.08
CA THR A 37 -28.55 -4.11 6.28
C THR A 37 -27.87 -4.42 4.94
N GLY A 38 -27.37 -5.65 4.79
CA GLY A 38 -26.62 -6.07 3.60
C GLY A 38 -25.32 -5.27 3.39
N ASN A 39 -25.30 -4.40 2.37
CA ASN A 39 -24.15 -3.54 2.04
C ASN A 39 -24.33 -2.08 2.51
N LEU A 40 -25.47 -1.77 3.10
CA LEU A 40 -25.80 -0.43 3.59
C LEU A 40 -25.58 -0.34 5.09
N TRP A 41 -25.21 0.85 5.54
CA TRP A 41 -25.10 1.19 6.96
C TRP A 41 -25.74 2.55 7.24
N HIS A 42 -26.15 2.74 8.49
CA HIS A 42 -26.65 4.00 9.00
C HIS A 42 -26.32 4.12 10.50
N ASP A 43 -25.69 5.22 10.91
CA ASP A 43 -25.49 5.55 12.32
C ASP A 43 -26.58 6.52 12.79
N PHE A 44 -27.48 6.04 13.65
CA PHE A 44 -28.57 6.85 14.17
C PHE A 44 -28.14 7.93 15.17
N GLY A 45 -26.91 7.90 15.67
CA GLY A 45 -26.43 8.90 16.62
C GLY A 45 -25.94 10.20 15.98
N ASP A 46 -25.48 10.16 14.73
CA ASP A 46 -25.08 11.36 13.97
C ASP A 46 -25.83 11.55 12.64
N GLY A 47 -26.70 10.59 12.27
CA GLY A 47 -27.53 10.64 11.07
C GLY A 47 -26.77 10.38 9.78
N THR A 48 -25.56 9.81 9.85
CA THR A 48 -24.76 9.47 8.68
C THR A 48 -25.04 8.05 8.20
N GLY A 49 -24.81 7.78 6.91
CA GLY A 49 -25.04 6.47 6.33
C GLY A 49 -24.59 6.39 4.88
N GLY A 50 -24.64 5.18 4.31
CA GLY A 50 -24.25 4.94 2.93
C GLY A 50 -23.95 3.47 2.66
N ASN A 51 -23.13 3.22 1.65
CA ASN A 51 -22.63 1.88 1.34
C ASN A 51 -21.26 1.61 2.01
N SER A 52 -20.68 0.42 1.81
CA SER A 52 -19.36 0.06 2.37
C SER A 52 -18.23 1.04 2.02
N VAL A 53 -18.22 1.66 0.85
CA VAL A 53 -17.20 2.66 0.47
C VAL A 53 -17.40 3.94 1.28
N ASP A 54 -18.64 4.41 1.39
CA ASP A 54 -18.97 5.61 2.19
C ASP A 54 -18.60 5.41 3.66
N PHE A 55 -18.85 4.20 4.20
CA PHE A 55 -18.43 3.82 5.54
C PHE A 55 -16.92 3.98 5.72
N VAL A 56 -16.13 3.36 4.85
CA VAL A 56 -14.68 3.35 4.99
C VAL A 56 -14.08 4.74 4.76
N CYS A 57 -14.65 5.55 3.86
CA CYS A 57 -14.30 6.97 3.75
C CYS A 57 -14.54 7.70 5.07
N HIS A 58 -15.69 7.49 5.71
CA HIS A 58 -16.01 8.11 7.00
C HIS A 58 -15.06 7.64 8.12
N TYR A 59 -14.79 6.33 8.17
CA TYR A 59 -13.88 5.73 9.13
C TYR A 59 -12.46 6.30 9.01
N LEU A 60 -11.90 6.35 7.79
CA LEU A 60 -10.57 6.92 7.53
C LEU A 60 -10.51 8.41 7.91
N LYS A 61 -11.59 9.16 7.68
CA LYS A 61 -11.68 10.56 8.12
C LYS A 61 -11.62 10.66 9.64
N CYS A 62 -12.32 9.80 10.37
CA CYS A 62 -12.29 9.76 11.84
C CYS A 62 -10.91 9.36 12.39
N THR A 63 -10.19 8.46 11.70
CA THR A 63 -8.81 8.06 12.09
C THR A 63 -7.72 9.02 11.60
N GLN A 64 -8.10 10.17 11.01
CA GLN A 64 -7.18 11.18 10.45
C GLN A 64 -6.28 10.66 9.32
N GLU A 65 -6.80 9.70 8.55
CA GLU A 65 -6.17 9.15 7.34
C GLU A 65 -6.75 9.78 6.06
N ASN A 66 -6.09 9.54 4.91
CA ASN A 66 -6.61 9.95 3.61
C ASN A 66 -7.91 9.20 3.30
N ASN A 67 -8.97 9.91 2.95
CA ASN A 67 -10.34 9.40 2.97
C ASN A 67 -11.06 9.51 1.61
N THR A 68 -10.33 9.46 0.50
CA THR A 68 -10.96 9.48 -0.83
C THR A 68 -11.63 8.13 -1.14
N ALA A 69 -12.56 8.10 -2.11
CA ALA A 69 -13.16 6.84 -2.56
C ALA A 69 -12.11 5.80 -3.02
N SER A 70 -10.98 6.25 -3.56
CA SER A 70 -9.86 5.37 -3.92
C SER A 70 -9.17 4.77 -2.69
N ASP A 71 -8.96 5.58 -1.64
CA ASP A 71 -8.36 5.09 -0.39
C ASP A 71 -9.29 4.10 0.32
N ALA A 72 -10.60 4.37 0.30
CA ALA A 72 -11.61 3.48 0.84
C ALA A 72 -11.69 2.15 0.08
N LEU A 73 -11.69 2.17 -1.25
CA LEU A 73 -11.66 0.96 -2.06
C LEU A 73 -10.38 0.14 -1.83
N ARG A 74 -9.22 0.80 -1.67
CA ARG A 74 -7.95 0.14 -1.28
C ARG A 74 -8.11 -0.56 0.07
N CYS A 75 -8.57 0.16 1.08
CA CYS A 75 -8.76 -0.35 2.44
C CYS A 75 -9.73 -1.55 2.46
N ILE A 76 -10.85 -1.46 1.72
CA ILE A 76 -11.81 -2.57 1.57
C ILE A 76 -11.16 -3.77 0.90
N ASN A 77 -10.41 -3.58 -0.18
CA ASN A 77 -9.71 -4.66 -0.87
C ASN A 77 -8.74 -5.35 0.08
N ASN A 78 -7.96 -4.60 0.87
CA ASN A 78 -7.00 -5.17 1.82
C ASN A 78 -7.71 -5.94 2.95
N MET A 79 -8.84 -5.43 3.44
CA MET A 79 -9.65 -6.10 4.46
C MET A 79 -10.33 -7.38 3.93
N THR A 80 -10.62 -7.45 2.63
CA THR A 80 -11.39 -8.55 1.99
C THR A 80 -10.56 -9.46 1.09
N ALA A 81 -9.28 -9.18 0.86
CA ALA A 81 -8.38 -9.91 -0.04
C ALA A 81 -8.20 -11.39 0.32
N ASN A 82 -8.44 -11.78 1.57
CA ASN A 82 -8.41 -13.17 2.00
C ASN A 82 -9.69 -13.97 1.64
N SER A 83 -10.63 -13.37 0.91
CA SER A 83 -11.94 -13.94 0.59
C SER A 83 -12.28 -13.89 -0.91
N LYS A 84 -11.39 -14.32 -1.82
CA LYS A 84 -11.79 -14.64 -3.22
C LYS A 84 -11.07 -15.85 -3.81
N PRO A 85 -11.72 -16.61 -4.74
CA PRO A 85 -11.20 -17.86 -5.28
C PRO A 85 -10.02 -17.60 -6.22
N LEU A 86 -8.99 -18.41 -6.09
CA LEU A 86 -7.76 -18.36 -6.86
C LEU A 86 -8.04 -18.68 -8.34
N LEU A 87 -7.91 -17.69 -9.23
CA LEU A 87 -7.58 -17.96 -10.62
C LEU A 87 -6.08 -18.18 -10.70
N ILE A 88 -5.69 -19.45 -10.82
CA ILE A 88 -4.30 -19.88 -11.01
C ILE A 88 -3.95 -19.66 -12.48
N ILE A 89 -3.03 -18.74 -12.76
CA ILE A 89 -2.25 -18.74 -13.99
C ILE A 89 -0.93 -19.43 -13.65
N PRO A 90 -0.56 -20.54 -14.32
CA PRO A 90 0.69 -21.21 -14.04
C PRO A 90 1.81 -20.40 -14.71
N ASP A 91 2.72 -19.84 -13.93
CA ASP A 91 3.98 -19.36 -14.47
C ASP A 91 5.16 -19.92 -13.69
N VAL A 92 5.96 -20.68 -14.42
CA VAL A 92 7.15 -21.38 -13.95
C VAL A 92 8.27 -20.35 -13.84
N VAL A 93 8.39 -19.75 -12.66
CA VAL A 93 9.61 -19.06 -12.23
C VAL A 93 9.98 -19.65 -10.88
N PRO A 94 11.24 -20.07 -10.63
CA PRO A 94 11.62 -20.67 -9.36
C PRO A 94 11.31 -19.69 -8.22
N ARG A 95 10.22 -19.96 -7.53
CA ARG A 95 9.70 -19.11 -6.47
C ARG A 95 10.58 -19.37 -5.24
N ASN A 96 11.53 -18.49 -4.99
CA ASN A 96 12.16 -18.37 -3.67
C ASN A 96 11.14 -17.79 -2.66
N ALA A 97 10.01 -18.50 -2.46
CA ALA A 97 8.92 -18.14 -1.57
C ALA A 97 9.34 -18.13 -0.08
N GLU A 98 10.50 -18.68 0.25
CA GLU A 98 10.96 -18.79 1.63
C GLU A 98 11.79 -17.60 2.13
N SER A 99 12.13 -16.62 1.28
CA SER A 99 12.86 -15.42 1.69
C SER A 99 11.97 -14.47 2.52
N GLU A 100 10.68 -14.40 2.18
CA GLU A 100 9.75 -13.33 2.60
C GLU A 100 9.41 -13.34 4.11
N ARG A 101 9.66 -14.45 4.82
CA ARG A 101 9.46 -14.54 6.29
C ARG A 101 10.74 -14.39 7.13
N SER A 102 11.90 -14.34 6.49
CA SER A 102 13.19 -14.36 7.20
C SER A 102 13.81 -12.99 7.41
N LEU A 103 13.42 -12.01 6.60
CA LEU A 103 13.97 -10.66 6.67
C LEU A 103 13.11 -9.76 7.56
N VAL A 104 13.75 -9.01 8.43
CA VAL A 104 13.10 -8.07 9.34
C VAL A 104 13.72 -6.70 9.18
N LEU A 105 12.86 -5.70 8.94
CA LEU A 105 13.27 -4.31 8.95
C LEU A 105 13.55 -3.88 10.39
N THR A 106 14.74 -3.36 10.66
CA THR A 106 15.11 -2.86 11.99
C THR A 106 15.18 -1.34 12.03
N LYS A 107 15.59 -0.69 10.93
CA LYS A 107 15.63 0.77 10.80
C LYS A 107 15.37 1.19 9.36
N ALA A 108 14.80 2.38 9.18
CA ALA A 108 14.67 3.04 7.89
C ALA A 108 14.94 4.54 8.06
N HIS A 109 15.92 5.09 7.35
CA HIS A 109 16.29 6.50 7.44
C HIS A 109 16.81 7.05 6.12
N ALA A 110 17.16 8.34 6.09
CA ALA A 110 17.79 8.95 4.93
C ALA A 110 19.10 8.22 4.58
N ILE A 111 19.42 8.12 3.29
CA ILE A 111 20.60 7.41 2.80
C ILE A 111 21.86 8.12 3.28
N GLN A 112 22.72 7.40 4.00
CA GLN A 112 23.96 7.90 4.58
C GLN A 112 25.15 6.96 4.32
N GLU A 113 24.88 5.67 4.16
CA GLU A 113 25.87 4.62 3.95
C GLU A 113 26.64 4.82 2.63
N PRO A 114 27.98 5.07 2.69
CA PRO A 114 28.77 5.42 1.52
C PRO A 114 28.72 4.38 0.40
N SER A 115 28.63 3.09 0.74
CA SER A 115 28.56 2.02 -0.26
C SER A 115 27.24 2.01 -1.05
N LEU A 116 26.12 2.42 -0.43
CA LEU A 116 24.83 2.59 -1.12
C LEU A 116 24.82 3.85 -1.99
N ILE A 117 25.47 4.92 -1.53
CA ILE A 117 25.65 6.15 -2.30
C ILE A 117 26.50 5.87 -3.55
N ALA A 118 27.64 5.22 -3.38
CA ALA A 118 28.51 4.82 -4.49
C ALA A 118 27.79 3.88 -5.47
N TYR A 119 26.92 2.99 -4.95
CA TYR A 119 26.10 2.13 -5.80
C TYR A 119 25.11 2.93 -6.67
N LEU A 120 24.42 3.93 -6.10
CA LEU A 120 23.55 4.82 -6.86
C LEU A 120 24.32 5.62 -7.92
N GLN A 121 25.47 6.18 -7.54
CA GLN A 121 26.33 6.94 -8.46
C GLN A 121 26.84 6.07 -9.61
N LYS A 122 27.26 4.83 -9.34
CA LYS A 122 27.66 3.85 -10.37
C LYS A 122 26.53 3.53 -11.35
N ARG A 123 25.28 3.63 -10.88
CA ARG A 123 24.07 3.45 -11.69
C ARG A 123 23.63 4.75 -12.39
N GLY A 124 24.42 5.82 -12.29
CA GLY A 124 24.10 7.12 -12.86
C GLY A 124 23.02 7.90 -12.11
N ILE A 125 22.64 7.48 -10.90
CA ILE A 125 21.57 8.11 -10.11
C ILE A 125 22.19 9.09 -9.13
N SER A 126 21.82 10.36 -9.26
CA SER A 126 22.20 11.40 -8.31
C SER A 126 21.28 11.40 -7.09
N LEU A 127 21.85 11.46 -5.88
CA LEU A 127 21.09 11.60 -4.64
C LEU A 127 20.13 12.79 -4.65
N ASN A 128 20.48 13.88 -5.36
CA ASN A 128 19.65 15.08 -5.44
C ASN A 128 18.27 14.82 -6.08
N TYR A 129 18.20 13.85 -6.98
CA TYR A 129 16.97 13.48 -7.69
C TYR A 129 16.33 12.23 -7.12
N THR A 130 16.84 11.68 -6.02
CA THR A 130 16.18 10.55 -5.35
C THR A 130 14.88 10.99 -4.67
N PRO A 131 13.82 10.18 -4.73
CA PRO A 131 12.54 10.49 -4.13
C PRO A 131 12.62 10.28 -2.62
N LYS A 132 11.77 10.98 -1.86
CA LYS A 132 11.74 10.87 -0.39
C LYS A 132 11.39 9.46 0.11
N CYS A 133 10.72 8.66 -0.72
CA CYS A 133 10.34 7.28 -0.42
C CYS A 133 11.53 6.31 -0.46
N LEU A 134 12.63 6.64 -1.15
CA LEU A 134 13.85 5.84 -1.15
C LEU A 134 14.60 6.08 0.17
N LYS A 135 14.79 5.02 0.93
CA LYS A 135 15.47 5.03 2.23
C LYS A 135 16.67 4.11 2.21
N GLU A 136 17.63 4.39 3.08
CA GLU A 136 18.51 3.33 3.56
C GLU A 136 17.75 2.56 4.64
N VAL A 137 17.76 1.24 4.50
CA VAL A 137 17.09 0.33 5.42
C VAL A 137 18.08 -0.68 5.98
N HIS A 138 17.97 -0.94 7.28
CA HIS A 138 18.75 -1.94 7.98
C HIS A 138 17.87 -3.18 8.13
N VAL A 139 18.41 -4.32 7.73
CA VAL A 139 17.68 -5.57 7.60
C VAL A 139 18.41 -6.65 8.37
N TYR A 140 17.68 -7.33 9.25
CA TYR A 140 18.15 -8.54 9.92
C TYR A 140 17.60 -9.77 9.21
N ASN A 141 18.49 -10.69 8.83
CA ASN A 141 18.11 -11.98 8.25
C ASN A 141 18.12 -13.07 9.32
N LYS A 142 16.93 -13.54 9.71
CA LYS A 142 16.73 -14.59 10.73
C LYS A 142 17.36 -15.93 10.35
N LYS A 143 17.47 -16.25 9.06
CA LYS A 143 18.05 -17.53 8.60
C LYS A 143 19.56 -17.53 8.74
N THR A 144 20.21 -16.44 8.36
CA THR A 144 21.68 -16.34 8.40
C THR A 144 22.20 -15.72 9.70
N GLN A 145 21.30 -15.16 10.51
CA GLN A 145 21.59 -14.37 11.71
C GLN A 145 22.49 -13.16 11.44
N LYS A 146 22.49 -12.64 10.21
CA LYS A 146 23.30 -11.49 9.80
C LYS A 146 22.44 -10.28 9.52
N SER A 147 22.98 -9.10 9.84
CA SER A 147 22.41 -7.81 9.45
C SER A 147 23.10 -7.27 8.21
N PHE A 148 22.36 -6.53 7.40
CA PHE A 148 22.89 -5.80 6.25
C PHE A 148 22.07 -4.52 6.00
N TYR A 149 22.62 -3.61 5.21
CA TYR A 149 21.92 -2.43 4.72
C TYR A 149 21.56 -2.56 3.24
N ALA A 150 20.47 -1.91 2.85
CA ALA A 150 20.03 -1.83 1.48
C ALA A 150 19.34 -0.49 1.21
N LEU A 151 19.17 -0.16 -0.07
CA LEU A 151 18.14 0.77 -0.49
C LEU A 151 16.78 0.09 -0.32
N GLY A 152 15.84 0.80 0.29
CA GLY A 152 14.50 0.33 0.59
C GLY A 152 13.45 1.28 0.05
N VAL A 153 12.41 0.74 -0.57
CA VAL A 153 11.21 1.50 -0.95
C VAL A 153 10.00 0.80 -0.39
N LYS A 154 9.18 1.58 0.34
CA LYS A 154 7.95 1.08 0.95
C LYS A 154 6.89 0.86 -0.15
N ASN A 155 6.19 -0.27 -0.09
CA ASN A 155 5.06 -0.58 -0.97
C ASN A 155 3.72 -0.28 -0.28
N GLU A 156 2.62 -0.39 -1.02
CA GLU A 156 1.27 -0.09 -0.52
C GLU A 156 0.81 -1.04 0.61
N GLU A 157 1.38 -2.26 0.71
CA GLU A 157 1.16 -3.22 1.82
C GLU A 157 2.13 -3.04 3.00
N ASN A 158 2.78 -1.89 3.12
CA ASN A 158 3.79 -1.60 4.15
C ASN A 158 5.04 -2.51 4.12
N GLY A 159 5.18 -3.36 3.11
CA GLY A 159 6.40 -4.08 2.80
C GLY A 159 7.49 -3.16 2.24
N TYR A 160 8.67 -3.70 2.07
CA TYR A 160 9.82 -3.00 1.49
C TYR A 160 10.43 -3.79 0.37
N GLU A 161 10.63 -3.17 -0.79
CA GLU A 161 11.55 -3.67 -1.81
C GLU A 161 12.98 -3.26 -1.48
N LEU A 162 13.89 -4.23 -1.55
CA LEU A 162 15.28 -4.10 -1.12
C LEU A 162 16.24 -4.23 -2.28
N ARG A 163 17.22 -3.32 -2.34
CA ARG A 163 18.33 -3.42 -3.30
C ARG A 163 19.65 -2.92 -2.70
N ASN A 164 20.68 -3.75 -2.80
CA ASN A 164 22.07 -3.30 -2.72
C ASN A 164 22.87 -3.98 -3.86
N PRO A 165 24.19 -3.73 -4.01
CA PRO A 165 24.97 -4.35 -5.09
C PRO A 165 24.85 -5.88 -5.18
N ASN A 166 24.76 -6.54 -4.03
CA ASN A 166 24.85 -8.00 -3.88
C ASN A 166 23.49 -8.67 -3.59
N PHE A 167 22.43 -7.89 -3.40
CA PHE A 167 21.14 -8.37 -2.95
C PHE A 167 19.98 -7.66 -3.66
N LYS A 168 18.96 -8.45 -4.01
CA LYS A 168 17.63 -8.01 -4.43
C LYS A 168 16.62 -8.89 -3.71
N GLY A 169 15.63 -8.28 -3.06
CA GLY A 169 14.60 -9.02 -2.33
C GLY A 169 13.54 -8.09 -1.78
N ASN A 170 12.66 -8.60 -0.93
CA ASN A 170 11.62 -7.81 -0.28
C ASN A 170 11.47 -8.20 1.19
N ILE A 171 10.80 -7.34 1.96
CA ILE A 171 10.27 -7.62 3.29
C ILE A 171 8.76 -7.49 3.20
N GLY A 172 8.03 -8.48 3.73
CA GLY A 172 6.57 -8.46 3.76
C GLY A 172 5.94 -8.88 2.44
N THR A 173 4.69 -8.51 2.23
CA THR A 173 3.95 -8.81 1.01
C THR A 173 4.47 -7.96 -0.13
N LYS A 174 4.75 -8.56 -1.28
CA LYS A 174 5.04 -7.81 -2.51
C LYS A 174 3.80 -7.05 -2.95
N ASP A 175 4.01 -5.77 -3.26
CA ASP A 175 2.99 -4.91 -3.83
C ASP A 175 3.67 -3.78 -4.63
N ILE A 176 2.88 -2.99 -5.33
CA ILE A 176 3.30 -1.78 -6.02
C ILE A 176 3.71 -0.71 -5.00
N THR A 177 4.52 0.24 -5.45
CA THR A 177 4.72 1.51 -4.76
C THR A 177 3.98 2.59 -5.54
N PHE A 178 3.07 3.29 -4.87
CA PHE A 178 2.36 4.43 -5.44
C PHE A 178 3.03 5.74 -5.01
N ILE A 179 3.33 6.62 -5.96
CA ILE A 179 3.93 7.93 -5.71
C ILE A 179 3.03 8.99 -6.29
N ARG A 180 2.53 9.86 -5.42
CA ARG A 180 1.67 10.98 -5.79
C ARG A 180 2.48 12.07 -6.48
N GLY A 181 1.96 12.56 -7.58
CA GLY A 181 2.38 13.79 -8.22
C GLY A 181 1.93 15.02 -7.42
N THR A 182 2.36 16.19 -7.87
CA THR A 182 2.02 17.47 -7.23
C THR A 182 0.63 17.99 -7.60
N ILE A 183 0.05 17.50 -8.69
CA ILE A 183 -1.30 17.87 -9.13
C ILE A 183 -2.28 16.78 -8.68
N PRO A 184 -3.32 17.11 -7.90
CA PRO A 184 -4.39 16.15 -7.60
C PRO A 184 -5.15 15.77 -8.87
N LYS A 185 -5.37 14.47 -9.10
CA LYS A 185 -6.06 13.91 -10.28
C LYS A 185 -5.47 14.39 -11.63
N PRO A 186 -4.17 14.12 -11.89
CA PRO A 186 -3.60 14.38 -13.20
C PRO A 186 -4.23 13.45 -14.25
N ASP A 187 -4.21 13.86 -15.52
CA ASP A 187 -4.77 13.08 -16.63
C ASP A 187 -3.94 11.85 -16.99
N LYS A 188 -2.72 11.74 -16.44
CA LYS A 188 -1.72 10.73 -16.80
C LYS A 188 -1.11 10.12 -15.55
N ILE A 189 -0.75 8.85 -15.67
CA ILE A 189 0.01 8.09 -14.68
C ILE A 189 1.17 7.38 -15.37
N HIS A 190 2.36 7.43 -14.76
CA HIS A 190 3.53 6.73 -15.28
C HIS A 190 3.68 5.38 -14.61
N LEU A 191 3.98 4.34 -15.39
CA LEU A 191 4.17 2.98 -14.88
C LEU A 191 5.61 2.53 -15.12
N PHE A 192 6.26 2.03 -14.08
CA PHE A 192 7.65 1.56 -14.10
C PHE A 192 7.72 0.09 -13.65
N GLU A 193 8.54 -0.73 -14.31
CA GLU A 193 8.74 -2.14 -13.93
C GLU A 193 9.37 -2.25 -12.52
N GLY A 194 10.40 -1.45 -12.26
CA GLY A 194 11.08 -1.45 -10.98
C GLY A 194 11.62 -0.08 -10.58
N MET A 195 12.16 -0.05 -9.36
CA MET A 195 12.60 1.20 -8.74
C MET A 195 13.69 1.91 -9.55
N PHE A 196 14.61 1.16 -10.17
CA PHE A 196 15.70 1.77 -10.92
C PHE A 196 15.22 2.43 -12.23
N ASP A 197 14.18 1.91 -12.86
CA ASP A 197 13.60 2.54 -14.06
C ASP A 197 12.99 3.90 -13.68
N TYR A 198 12.29 3.93 -12.54
CA TYR A 198 11.76 5.17 -11.97
C TYR A 198 12.87 6.16 -11.57
N LEU A 199 13.93 5.70 -10.89
CA LEU A 199 15.06 6.58 -10.52
C LEU A 199 15.80 7.13 -11.75
N THR A 200 15.95 6.31 -12.80
CA THR A 200 16.53 6.75 -14.07
C THR A 200 15.65 7.82 -14.71
N PHE A 201 14.33 7.64 -14.71
CA PHE A 201 13.39 8.65 -15.17
C PHE A 201 13.53 9.98 -14.41
N LEU A 202 13.54 9.96 -13.06
CA LEU A 202 13.77 11.18 -12.27
C LEU A 202 15.10 11.87 -12.60
N THR A 203 16.14 11.06 -12.83
CA THR A 203 17.48 11.56 -13.18
C THR A 203 17.48 12.24 -14.54
N ILE A 204 16.84 11.65 -15.56
CA ILE A 204 16.70 12.22 -16.91
C ILE A 204 15.90 13.52 -16.86
N MET A 205 14.81 13.53 -16.10
CA MET A 205 13.92 14.68 -15.96
C MET A 205 14.51 15.77 -15.04
N LYS A 206 15.60 15.47 -14.31
CA LYS A 206 16.29 16.37 -13.38
C LYS A 206 15.35 16.99 -12.34
N THR A 207 14.34 16.24 -11.92
CA THR A 207 13.40 16.64 -10.87
C THR A 207 12.98 15.41 -10.07
N ARG A 208 12.72 15.60 -8.78
CA ARG A 208 12.08 14.59 -7.91
C ARG A 208 10.60 14.85 -7.70
N ASN A 209 10.12 16.00 -8.14
CA ASN A 209 8.72 16.42 -8.06
C ASN A 209 8.15 16.37 -9.47
N HIS A 210 7.15 15.54 -9.68
CA HIS A 210 6.44 15.43 -10.94
C HIS A 210 4.98 15.80 -10.75
N THR A 211 4.37 16.30 -11.82
CA THR A 211 2.95 16.67 -11.82
C THR A 211 2.05 15.46 -11.77
N ASP A 212 2.46 14.38 -12.44
CA ASP A 212 1.70 13.16 -12.64
C ASP A 212 1.97 12.14 -11.52
N ASP A 213 0.98 11.29 -11.20
CA ASP A 213 1.21 10.16 -10.31
C ASP A 213 2.05 9.08 -11.01
N MET A 214 2.64 8.22 -10.21
CA MET A 214 3.54 7.17 -10.67
C MET A 214 3.32 5.89 -9.90
N ILE A 215 3.43 4.77 -10.61
CA ILE A 215 3.39 3.44 -10.05
C ILE A 215 4.70 2.75 -10.38
N VAL A 216 5.36 2.23 -9.35
CA VAL A 216 6.46 1.29 -9.50
C VAL A 216 5.93 -0.09 -9.19
N LEU A 217 5.95 -1.00 -10.17
CA LEU A 217 5.40 -2.35 -10.01
C LEU A 217 6.18 -3.19 -9.01
N ASN A 218 7.47 -2.92 -8.83
CA ASN A 218 8.42 -3.67 -8.00
C ASN A 218 8.73 -5.10 -8.51
N SER A 219 7.76 -5.73 -9.17
CA SER A 219 7.89 -6.99 -9.90
C SER A 219 6.76 -7.11 -10.93
N LEU A 220 7.01 -7.77 -12.06
CA LEU A 220 5.97 -8.06 -13.06
C LEU A 220 4.77 -8.83 -12.49
N SER A 221 4.96 -9.61 -11.42
CA SER A 221 3.86 -10.28 -10.73
C SER A 221 2.83 -9.32 -10.11
N CYS A 222 3.19 -8.06 -9.89
CA CYS A 222 2.32 -7.04 -9.31
C CYS A 222 1.54 -6.25 -10.36
N LEU A 223 1.66 -6.58 -11.66
CA LEU A 223 0.97 -5.85 -12.74
C LEU A 223 -0.55 -5.77 -12.51
N ASN A 224 -1.17 -6.88 -12.08
CA ASN A 224 -2.59 -6.91 -11.79
C ASN A 224 -3.00 -6.01 -10.61
N LEU A 225 -2.08 -5.73 -9.68
CA LEU A 225 -2.31 -4.84 -8.53
C LEU A 225 -2.32 -3.36 -8.96
N ALA A 226 -1.66 -3.01 -10.06
CA ALA A 226 -1.69 -1.65 -10.62
C ALA A 226 -3.00 -1.35 -11.38
N VAL A 227 -3.71 -2.36 -11.89
CA VAL A 227 -4.90 -2.19 -12.73
C VAL A 227 -6.00 -1.32 -12.08
N PRO A 228 -6.37 -1.50 -10.79
CA PRO A 228 -7.38 -0.65 -10.15
C PRO A 228 -7.00 0.83 -10.07
N TYR A 229 -5.70 1.12 -9.97
CA TYR A 229 -5.19 2.49 -9.95
C TYR A 229 -5.26 3.13 -11.34
N ILE A 230 -4.97 2.35 -12.38
CA ILE A 230 -4.96 2.84 -13.77
C ILE A 230 -6.39 2.99 -14.33
N LYS A 231 -7.30 2.07 -13.99
CA LYS A 231 -8.69 2.08 -14.52
C LYS A 231 -9.49 3.34 -14.19
N ASN A 232 -9.12 4.05 -13.13
CA ASN A 232 -9.79 5.27 -12.69
C ASN A 232 -8.96 6.54 -12.99
N TYR A 233 -8.03 6.44 -13.94
CA TYR A 233 -7.09 7.50 -14.28
C TYR A 233 -7.43 8.14 -15.64
N GLY A 234 -7.43 9.48 -15.69
CA GLY A 234 -7.86 10.26 -16.85
C GLY A 234 -9.16 11.04 -16.60
N PRO A 235 -9.54 11.96 -17.52
CA PRO A 235 -10.79 12.70 -17.40
C PRO A 235 -11.99 11.74 -17.43
N LEU A 236 -12.97 12.02 -16.56
CA LEU A 236 -14.29 11.38 -16.55
C LEU A 236 -15.04 11.62 -17.86
#